data_AF-A0AAE5QEF6-F1
#
_entry.id   AF-A0AAE5QEF6-F1
#
_cell.length_a   1.000
_cell.length_b   1.000
_cell.length_c   1.000
_cell.angle_alpha   90.00
_cell.angle_beta   90.00
_cell.angle_gamma   90.00
#
_symmetry.space_group_name_H-M   'P 1'
#
loop_
_entity.id
_entity.type
_entity.pdbx_description
1 polymer ?
#
loop_
_entity_poly.entity_id
_entity_poly.type
_entity_poly.pdbx_seq_one_letter_code
_entity_poly.pdbx_strand_id
1 'polypeptide(L)'
;MKLIPSEKIELTTAFTTAEIEKLLMENIREHKSYKVSFNKEDTKGGYFIGHVYPNGFSCKKFTYQRNSFLPQATGTFKETPQGTNVKFNLRVDSFITIFLYLFITVIFCVFLVTLYMVTTQGSEPYIALIPLAILVIFTALPHIGFQLEKEHTIAELKRILTS
;
A
#
# COMPACT_ATOMS: atom_id res chain seq x y z
N MET A 1 11.33 -12.51 -4.83
CA MET A 1 10.11 -11.72 -4.59
C MET A 1 9.99 -11.44 -3.10
N LYS A 2 9.48 -10.26 -2.71
CA LYS A 2 9.11 -10.01 -1.31
C LYS A 2 7.78 -10.67 -1.03
N LEU A 3 7.54 -11.14 0.20
CA LEU A 3 6.25 -11.71 0.60
C LEU A 3 5.10 -10.70 0.48
N ILE A 4 5.41 -9.42 0.67
CA ILE A 4 4.47 -8.31 0.56
C ILE A 4 5.00 -7.33 -0.50
N PRO A 5 4.17 -6.90 -1.45
CA PRO A 5 4.61 -6.03 -2.54
C PRO A 5 5.01 -4.65 -2.04
N SER A 6 6.03 -4.09 -2.69
CA SER A 6 6.48 -2.72 -2.47
C SER A 6 7.21 -2.21 -3.71
N GLU A 7 7.11 -0.93 -4.02
CA GLU A 7 7.79 -0.32 -5.16
C GLU A 7 8.44 1.02 -4.78
N LYS A 8 9.73 1.16 -5.08
CA LYS A 8 10.46 2.41 -4.85
C LYS A 8 10.57 3.17 -6.16
N ILE A 9 10.30 4.47 -6.10
CA ILE A 9 10.32 5.37 -7.24
C ILE A 9 11.12 6.60 -6.86
N GLU A 10 11.93 7.04 -7.81
CA GLU A 10 12.71 8.25 -7.73
C GLU A 10 12.42 9.08 -8.98
N LEU A 11 12.15 10.36 -8.78
CA LEU A 11 11.94 11.31 -9.86
C LEU A 11 12.60 12.64 -9.52
N THR A 12 13.01 13.36 -10.55
CA THR A 12 13.54 14.72 -10.43
C THR A 12 12.54 15.65 -11.10
N THR A 13 12.19 16.72 -10.40
CA THR A 13 11.28 17.77 -10.90
C THR A 13 12.04 19.08 -11.00
N ALA A 14 11.60 19.97 -11.88
CA ALA A 14 12.12 21.35 -11.95
C ALA A 14 11.60 22.25 -10.82
N PHE A 15 10.61 21.79 -10.06
CA PHE A 15 9.99 22.54 -8.97
C PHE A 15 10.90 22.63 -7.75
N THR A 16 10.74 23.72 -7.01
CA THR A 16 11.27 23.89 -5.66
C THR A 16 10.52 23.01 -4.67
N THR A 17 11.12 22.78 -3.49
CA THR A 17 10.47 22.03 -2.40
C THR A 17 9.14 22.66 -1.99
N ALA A 18 9.10 23.98 -1.86
CA ALA A 18 7.90 24.74 -1.50
C ALA A 18 6.77 24.60 -2.53
N GLU A 19 7.09 24.57 -3.82
CA GLU A 19 6.09 24.35 -4.89
C GLU A 19 5.53 22.93 -4.84
N ILE A 20 6.38 21.93 -4.62
CA ILE A 20 5.93 20.53 -4.46
C ILE A 20 5.01 20.38 -3.25
N GLU A 21 5.38 20.97 -2.12
CA GLU A 21 4.55 20.94 -0.91
C GLU A 21 3.18 21.55 -1.19
N LYS A 22 3.14 22.70 -1.84
CA LYS A 22 1.89 23.37 -2.21
C LYS A 22 1.05 22.50 -3.15
N LEU A 23 1.63 21.96 -4.22
CA LEU A 23 0.95 21.08 -5.18
C LEU A 23 0.37 19.83 -4.50
N LEU A 24 1.14 19.24 -3.58
CA LEU A 24 0.70 18.08 -2.82
C LEU A 24 -0.37 18.44 -1.80
N MET A 25 -0.30 19.58 -1.12
CA MET A 25 -1.36 20.04 -0.22
C MET A 25 -2.67 20.33 -0.96
N GLU A 26 -2.61 20.80 -2.21
CA GLU A 26 -3.79 21.03 -3.05
C GLU A 26 -4.44 19.72 -3.53
N ASN A 27 -3.66 18.64 -3.70
CA ASN A 27 -4.14 17.36 -4.25
C ASN A 27 -4.32 16.23 -3.22
N ILE A 28 -3.71 16.35 -2.03
CA ILE A 28 -3.81 15.41 -0.91
C ILE A 28 -4.75 16.02 0.13
N ARG A 29 -5.89 15.36 0.35
CA ARG A 29 -6.80 15.72 1.43
C ARG A 29 -6.21 15.29 2.77
N GLU A 30 -6.22 16.18 3.75
CA GLU A 30 -5.93 15.79 5.12
C GLU A 30 -6.92 14.75 5.61
N HIS A 31 -6.40 13.72 6.28
CA HIS A 31 -7.21 12.67 6.87
C HIS A 31 -8.01 13.24 8.05
N LYS A 32 -9.20 13.79 7.78
CA LYS A 32 -10.18 14.05 8.85
C LYS A 32 -10.62 12.69 9.39
N SER A 33 -10.18 12.39 10.61
CA SER A 33 -10.57 11.23 11.42
C SER A 33 -12.03 10.83 11.17
N TYR A 34 -12.30 9.54 10.93
CA TYR A 34 -13.55 8.76 10.99
C TYR A 34 -14.87 9.45 11.48
N LYS A 35 -15.16 10.67 11.07
CA LYS A 35 -16.46 11.31 11.23
C LYS A 35 -17.22 10.91 9.99
N VAL A 36 -18.10 9.93 10.18
CA VAL A 36 -19.16 9.57 9.24
C VAL A 36 -20.05 10.80 9.09
N SER A 37 -19.62 11.75 8.25
CA SER A 37 -20.40 12.92 7.85
C SER A 37 -21.05 12.56 6.52
N PHE A 38 -22.36 12.36 6.54
CA PHE A 38 -23.19 12.13 5.35
C PHE A 38 -23.47 13.43 4.58
N ASN A 39 -22.61 14.45 4.67
CA ASN A 39 -22.77 15.67 3.89
C ASN A 39 -22.09 15.54 2.52
N LYS A 40 -22.91 15.61 1.47
CA LYS A 40 -22.51 15.60 0.05
C LYS A 40 -21.56 16.75 -0.34
N GLU A 41 -21.35 17.73 0.52
CA GLU A 41 -20.49 18.91 0.27
C GLU A 41 -19.00 18.69 0.59
N ASP A 42 -18.59 17.58 1.22
CA ASP A 42 -17.17 17.21 1.43
C ASP A 42 -16.48 16.70 0.13
N THR A 43 -17.08 16.98 -1.03
CA THR A 43 -16.69 16.51 -2.38
C THR A 43 -15.75 17.47 -3.13
N LYS A 44 -15.05 18.42 -2.48
CA LYS A 44 -13.98 19.19 -3.14
C LYS A 44 -12.74 18.32 -3.39
N GLY A 45 -12.65 17.80 -4.63
CA GLY A 45 -11.80 16.74 -5.20
C GLY A 45 -10.33 16.71 -4.80
N GLY A 46 -9.90 15.63 -4.13
CA GLY A 46 -8.50 15.25 -4.05
C GLY A 46 -8.40 13.75 -4.30
N TYR A 47 -7.53 13.34 -5.22
CA TYR A 47 -7.35 11.92 -5.58
C TYR A 47 -6.73 11.13 -4.42
N PHE A 48 -6.03 11.82 -3.52
CA PHE A 48 -5.30 11.23 -2.41
C PHE A 48 -5.83 11.68 -1.05
N ILE A 49 -5.71 10.80 -0.06
CA ILE A 49 -5.89 11.12 1.37
C ILE A 49 -4.55 10.88 2.06
N GLY A 50 -4.15 11.80 2.94
CA GLY A 50 -2.88 11.67 3.62
C GLY A 50 -2.47 12.92 4.39
N HIS A 51 -1.17 13.05 4.57
CA HIS A 51 -0.52 14.19 5.21
C HIS A 51 0.70 14.59 4.40
N VAL A 52 0.91 15.91 4.30
CA VAL A 52 2.11 16.52 3.74
C VAL A 52 2.91 17.10 4.91
N TYR A 53 4.21 16.90 4.88
CA TYR A 53 5.17 17.38 5.87
C TYR A 53 6.22 18.26 5.18
N PRO A 54 6.96 19.11 5.92
CA PRO A 54 7.94 20.06 5.34
C PRO A 54 9.12 19.45 4.55
N ASN A 55 9.20 18.12 4.41
CA ASN A 55 10.25 17.41 3.67
C ASN A 55 9.74 16.07 3.11
N GLY A 56 8.43 15.87 3.06
CA GLY A 56 7.88 14.62 2.60
C GLY A 56 6.37 14.54 2.65
N PHE A 57 5.84 13.37 2.34
CA PHE A 57 4.41 13.12 2.33
C PHE A 57 4.10 11.67 2.62
N SER A 58 2.88 11.41 3.08
CA SER A 58 2.31 10.08 3.17
C SER A 58 0.87 10.14 2.71
N CYS A 59 0.54 9.44 1.62
CA CYS A 59 -0.81 9.41 1.09
C CYS A 59 -1.18 8.06 0.50
N LYS A 60 -2.49 7.85 0.32
CA LYS A 60 -3.07 6.72 -0.38
C LYS A 60 -4.25 7.20 -1.22
N LYS A 61 -4.59 6.47 -2.28
CA LYS A 61 -5.73 6.79 -3.14
C LYS A 61 -7.03 6.87 -2.32
N PHE A 62 -7.81 7.92 -2.54
CA PHE A 62 -9.20 7.99 -2.06
C PHE A 62 -10.03 7.00 -2.88
N THR A 63 -10.62 6.00 -2.23
CA THR A 63 -11.51 5.05 -2.90
C THR A 63 -12.65 4.63 -1.97
N TYR A 64 -13.83 4.45 -2.55
CA TYR A 64 -14.98 3.85 -1.87
C TYR A 64 -14.85 2.32 -1.79
N GLN A 65 -14.00 1.72 -2.62
CA GLN A 65 -13.77 0.28 -2.60
C GLN A 65 -12.92 -0.12 -1.40
N ARG A 66 -13.33 -1.19 -0.71
CA ARG A 66 -12.60 -1.73 0.44
C ARG A 66 -11.46 -2.66 -0.01
N ASN A 67 -10.41 -2.09 -0.59
CA ASN A 67 -9.17 -2.82 -0.85
C ASN A 67 -8.16 -2.55 0.28
N SER A 68 -7.86 -3.57 1.09
CA SER A 68 -6.90 -3.46 2.20
C SER A 68 -5.45 -3.43 1.73
N PHE A 69 -5.19 -3.79 0.47
CA PHE A 69 -3.87 -3.83 -0.15
C PHE A 69 -3.56 -2.58 -0.97
N LEU A 70 -4.32 -1.50 -0.78
CA LEU A 70 -4.08 -0.22 -1.44
C LEU A 70 -2.64 0.23 -1.18
N PRO A 71 -1.90 0.60 -2.24
CA PRO A 71 -0.58 1.18 -2.10
C PRO A 71 -0.65 2.51 -1.34
N GLN A 72 0.06 2.59 -0.22
CA GLN A 72 0.37 3.83 0.47
C GLN A 72 1.72 4.34 -0.04
N ALA A 73 1.72 5.54 -0.61
CA ALA A 73 2.92 6.25 -1.00
C ALA A 73 3.46 7.03 0.19
N THR A 74 4.71 6.75 0.58
CA THR A 74 5.46 7.57 1.53
C THR A 74 6.69 8.10 0.82
N GLY A 75 6.87 9.42 0.79
CA GLY A 75 7.99 10.04 0.09
C GLY A 75 8.66 11.16 0.86
N THR A 76 9.84 11.53 0.38
CA THR A 76 10.69 12.60 0.88
C THR A 76 11.17 13.47 -0.27
N PHE A 77 11.35 14.76 0.00
CA PHE A 77 11.87 15.74 -0.95
C PHE A 77 13.32 16.05 -0.60
N LYS A 78 14.15 16.27 -1.61
CA LYS A 78 15.51 16.78 -1.42
C LYS A 78 15.84 17.77 -2.53
N GLU A 79 16.18 18.99 -2.15
CA GLU A 79 16.65 20.00 -3.08
C GLU A 79 17.98 19.60 -3.72
N THR A 80 18.10 19.90 -5.01
CA THR A 80 19.27 19.66 -5.84
C THR A 80 19.52 20.88 -6.74
N PRO A 81 20.73 21.05 -7.30
CA PRO A 81 21.00 22.16 -8.22
C PRO A 81 20.14 22.18 -9.50
N GLN A 82 19.48 21.06 -9.82
CA GLN A 82 18.67 20.87 -11.02
C GLN A 82 17.16 20.91 -10.73
N GLY A 83 16.77 21.27 -9.50
CA GLY A 83 15.39 21.24 -9.01
C GLY A 83 15.25 20.33 -7.78
N THR A 84 14.14 19.62 -7.62
CA THR A 84 13.90 18.77 -6.44
C THR A 84 13.83 17.29 -6.81
N ASN A 85 14.61 16.48 -6.10
CA ASN A 85 14.52 15.03 -6.17
C ASN A 85 13.47 14.52 -5.18
N VAL A 86 12.49 13.79 -5.70
CA VAL A 86 11.40 13.19 -4.93
C VAL A 86 11.59 11.68 -4.95
N LYS A 87 11.79 11.11 -3.76
CA LYS A 87 11.86 9.65 -3.56
C LYS A 87 10.63 9.22 -2.81
N PHE A 88 9.89 8.26 -3.34
CA PHE A 88 8.75 7.70 -2.66
C PHE A 88 8.67 6.20 -2.82
N ASN A 89 8.11 5.56 -1.80
CA ASN A 89 7.93 4.12 -1.72
C ASN A 89 6.44 3.83 -1.59
N LEU A 90 5.93 3.00 -2.48
CA LEU A 90 4.60 2.42 -2.41
C LEU A 90 4.70 1.12 -1.62
N ARG A 91 3.93 1.01 -0.55
CA ARG A 91 3.84 -0.19 0.28
C ARG A 91 2.41 -0.39 0.75
N VAL A 92 2.04 -1.63 1.01
CA VAL A 92 0.80 -1.92 1.74
C VAL A 92 0.89 -1.29 3.14
N ASP A 93 -0.26 -0.93 3.70
CA ASP A 93 -0.37 -0.42 5.06
C ASP A 93 0.40 -1.31 6.07
N SER A 94 1.06 -0.68 7.04
CA SER A 94 1.92 -1.39 7.99
C SER A 94 1.14 -2.33 8.90
N PHE A 95 -0.10 -1.97 9.28
CA PHE A 95 -0.97 -2.84 10.06
C PHE A 95 -1.35 -4.10 9.28
N ILE A 96 -1.77 -3.94 8.02
CA ILE A 96 -2.09 -5.06 7.12
C ILE A 96 -0.86 -5.93 6.88
N THR A 97 0.31 -5.31 6.76
CA THR A 97 1.58 -6.01 6.60
C THR A 97 1.87 -6.92 7.80
N ILE A 98 1.77 -6.39 9.02
CA ILE A 98 1.99 -7.16 10.25
C ILE A 98 0.96 -8.29 10.37
N PHE A 99 -0.31 -7.99 10.11
CA PHE A 99 -1.38 -8.98 10.10
C PHE A 99 -1.09 -10.15 9.15
N LEU A 100 -0.68 -9.86 7.91
CA LEU A 100 -0.35 -10.89 6.93
C LEU A 100 0.80 -11.79 7.39
N TYR A 101 1.87 -11.22 7.96
CA TYR A 101 2.98 -12.03 8.47
C TYR A 101 2.50 -12.97 9.58
N LEU A 102 1.80 -12.45 10.59
CA LEU A 102 1.28 -13.25 11.69
C LEU A 102 0.32 -14.35 11.19
N PHE A 103 -0.59 -13.99 10.29
CA PHE A 103 -1.57 -14.92 9.74
C PHE A 103 -0.90 -16.04 8.93
N ILE A 104 0.03 -15.70 8.02
CA ILE A 104 0.76 -16.69 7.23
C ILE A 104 1.59 -17.61 8.13
N THR A 105 2.24 -17.09 9.18
CA THR A 105 2.98 -17.91 10.14
C THR A 105 2.07 -18.92 10.84
N VAL A 106 0.90 -18.49 11.32
CA VAL A 106 -0.06 -19.40 11.98
C VAL A 106 -0.54 -20.48 11.02
N ILE A 107 -0.95 -20.13 9.79
CA ILE A 107 -1.40 -21.12 8.81
C ILE A 107 -0.26 -22.06 8.41
N PHE A 108 0.98 -21.56 8.34
CA PHE A 108 2.15 -22.40 8.07
C PHE A 108 2.40 -23.42 9.19
N CYS A 109 2.26 -23.03 10.46
CA CYS A 109 2.32 -23.98 11.57
C CYS A 109 1.21 -25.04 11.47
N VAL A 110 -0.02 -24.63 11.14
CA VAL A 110 -1.14 -25.58 10.92
C VAL A 110 -0.80 -26.54 9.76
N PHE A 111 -0.25 -26.04 8.66
CA PHE A 111 0.18 -26.88 7.54
C PHE A 111 1.20 -27.93 7.99
N LEU A 112 2.22 -27.55 8.75
CA LEU A 112 3.23 -28.50 9.27
C LEU A 112 2.61 -29.56 10.19
N VAL A 113 1.68 -29.19 11.07
CA VAL A 113 0.97 -30.14 11.94
C VAL A 113 0.14 -31.11 11.08
N THR A 114 -0.64 -30.60 10.12
CA THR A 114 -1.44 -31.48 9.24
C THR A 114 -0.58 -32.40 8.39
N LEU A 115 0.57 -31.92 7.91
CA LEU A 115 1.53 -32.72 7.15
C LEU A 115 2.12 -33.84 8.01
N TYR A 116 2.46 -33.55 9.28
CA TYR A 116 2.89 -34.55 10.24
C TYR A 116 1.81 -35.62 10.49
N MET A 117 0.55 -35.23 10.69
CA MET A 117 -0.56 -36.17 10.90
C MET A 117 -0.79 -37.09 9.68
N VAL A 118 -0.72 -36.53 8.46
CA VAL A 118 -0.85 -37.32 7.21
C VAL A 118 0.30 -38.31 7.07
N THR A 119 1.54 -37.88 7.35
CA THR A 119 2.73 -38.72 7.14
C THR A 119 2.97 -39.76 8.23
N THR A 120 2.52 -39.51 9.46
CA THR A 120 2.82 -40.39 10.61
C THR A 120 1.61 -41.13 11.16
N GLN A 121 0.42 -40.55 11.06
CA GLN A 121 -0.82 -41.11 11.63
C GLN A 121 -1.78 -41.67 10.57
N GLY A 122 -1.38 -41.68 9.29
CA GLY A 122 -2.21 -42.18 8.20
C GLY A 122 -3.49 -41.37 7.98
N SER A 123 -3.50 -40.10 8.40
CA SER A 123 -4.63 -39.21 8.16
C SER A 123 -4.82 -38.95 6.66
N GLU A 124 -6.05 -38.60 6.29
CA GLU A 124 -6.39 -38.36 4.89
C GLU A 124 -5.59 -37.18 4.27
N PRO A 125 -4.98 -37.36 3.08
CA PRO A 125 -4.10 -36.35 2.49
C PRO A 125 -4.76 -34.99 2.23
N TYR A 126 -6.08 -34.96 2.00
CA TYR A 126 -6.80 -33.72 1.73
C TYR A 126 -6.79 -32.73 2.92
N ILE A 127 -6.54 -33.23 4.14
CA ILE A 127 -6.44 -32.39 5.35
C ILE A 127 -5.24 -31.43 5.25
N ALA A 128 -4.15 -31.83 4.61
CA ALA A 128 -2.98 -30.97 4.38
C ALA A 128 -3.14 -30.03 3.17
N LEU A 129 -4.03 -30.36 2.22
CA LEU A 129 -4.29 -29.52 1.04
C LEU A 129 -5.01 -28.22 1.39
N ILE A 130 -5.88 -28.23 2.41
CA ILE A 130 -6.63 -27.05 2.85
C ILE A 130 -5.70 -25.92 3.30
N PRO A 131 -4.83 -26.09 4.33
CA PRO A 131 -3.93 -25.03 4.76
C PRO A 131 -2.92 -24.64 3.68
N LEU A 132 -2.50 -25.59 2.81
CA LEU A 132 -1.66 -25.28 1.65
C LEU A 132 -2.36 -24.32 0.67
N ALA A 133 -3.62 -24.58 0.31
CA ALA A 133 -4.40 -23.71 -0.56
C ALA A 133 -4.58 -22.31 0.07
N ILE A 134 -4.83 -22.23 1.38
CA ILE A 134 -4.93 -20.97 2.11
C ILE A 134 -3.61 -20.19 2.04
N LEU A 135 -2.46 -20.84 2.23
CA LEU A 135 -1.14 -20.19 2.11
C LEU A 135 -0.93 -19.61 0.70
N VAL A 136 -1.29 -20.36 -0.34
CA VAL A 136 -1.16 -19.88 -1.74
C VAL A 136 -2.06 -18.65 -1.97
N ILE A 137 -3.31 -18.68 -1.49
CA ILE A 137 -4.24 -17.57 -1.66
C ILE A 137 -3.76 -16.33 -0.89
N PHE A 138 -3.37 -16.46 0.37
CA PHE A 138 -2.97 -15.32 1.22
C PHE A 138 -1.60 -14.75 0.88
N THR A 139 -0.76 -15.51 0.15
CA THR A 139 0.46 -14.98 -0.44
C THR A 139 0.18 -14.27 -1.77
N ALA A 140 -0.75 -14.77 -2.60
CA ALA A 140 -1.08 -14.17 -3.89
C ALA A 140 -1.95 -12.89 -3.80
N LEU A 141 -2.95 -12.86 -2.91
CA LEU A 141 -3.92 -11.76 -2.80
C LEU A 141 -3.29 -10.37 -2.59
N PRO A 142 -2.28 -10.19 -1.71
CA PRO A 142 -1.63 -8.89 -1.54
C PRO A 142 -0.98 -8.40 -2.83
N HIS A 143 -0.38 -9.30 -3.61
CA HIS A 143 0.24 -8.94 -4.88
C HIS A 143 -0.79 -8.46 -5.90
N ILE A 144 -1.91 -9.17 -6.04
CA ILE A 144 -2.99 -8.81 -6.96
C ILE A 144 -3.60 -7.46 -6.54
N GLY A 145 -4.01 -7.34 -5.29
CA GLY A 145 -4.66 -6.13 -4.77
C GLY A 145 -3.77 -4.89 -4.84
N PHE A 146 -2.46 -5.06 -4.65
CA PHE A 146 -1.49 -3.98 -4.82
C PHE A 146 -1.28 -3.62 -6.29
N GLN A 147 -1.06 -4.61 -7.17
CA GLN A 147 -0.76 -4.38 -8.59
C GLN A 147 -1.89 -3.65 -9.32
N LEU A 148 -3.14 -3.98 -9.03
CA LEU A 148 -4.31 -3.35 -9.64
C LEU A 148 -4.36 -1.82 -9.42
N GLU A 149 -3.83 -1.35 -8.29
CA GLU A 149 -3.93 0.06 -7.89
C GLU A 149 -2.59 0.82 -7.99
N LYS A 150 -1.49 0.07 -8.11
CA LYS A 150 -0.13 0.59 -8.13
C LYS A 150 0.09 1.53 -9.30
N GLU A 151 -0.20 1.09 -10.52
CA GLU A 151 0.10 1.87 -11.73
C GLU A 151 -0.68 3.18 -11.77
N HIS A 152 -1.95 3.16 -11.38
CA HIS A 152 -2.78 4.35 -11.26
C HIS A 152 -2.25 5.32 -10.20
N THR A 153 -1.84 4.82 -9.04
CA THR A 153 -1.26 5.63 -7.96
C THR A 153 0.02 6.32 -8.42
N ILE A 154 0.88 5.59 -9.13
CA ILE A 154 2.15 6.13 -9.65
C ILE A 154 1.90 7.18 -10.72
N ALA A 155 1.03 6.87 -11.69
CA ALA A 155 0.74 7.77 -12.80
C ALA A 155 0.19 9.11 -12.31
N GLU A 156 -0.72 9.08 -11.34
CA GLU A 156 -1.32 10.30 -10.81
C GLU A 156 -0.35 11.11 -9.93
N LEU A 157 0.48 10.45 -9.10
CA LEU A 157 1.54 11.14 -8.36
C LEU A 157 2.56 11.79 -9.29
N LYS A 158 2.96 11.09 -10.35
CA LYS A 158 3.85 11.66 -11.37
C LYS A 158 3.22 12.88 -12.03
N ARG A 159 1.94 12.78 -12.43
CA ARG A 159 1.19 13.88 -13.01
C ARG A 159 1.22 15.12 -12.11
N ILE A 160 0.96 14.98 -10.82
CA ILE A 160 0.98 16.12 -9.88
C ILE A 160 2.38 16.72 -9.74
N LEU A 161 3.42 15.88 -9.74
CA LEU A 161 4.80 16.30 -9.49
C LEU A 161 5.53 16.82 -10.74
N THR A 162 4.94 16.69 -11.94
CA THR A 162 5.55 17.12 -13.20
C THR A 162 4.62 17.97 -14.08
N SER A 163 3.44 18.34 -13.59
CA SER A 163 2.46 19.16 -14.33
C SER A 163 2.78 20.64 -14.33
#